data_AF-R3W698-F1
#
_entry.id   AF-R3W698-F1
#
_cell.length_a   1.000
_cell.length_b   1.000
_cell.length_c   1.000
_cell.angle_alpha   90.00
_cell.angle_beta   90.00
_cell.angle_gamma   90.00
#
_symmetry.space_group_name_H-M   'P 1'
#
loop_
_entity.id
_entity.type
_entity.pdbx_description
1 polymer ?
#
loop_
_entity_poly.entity_id
_entity_poly.type
_entity_poly.pdbx_seq_one_letter_code
_entity_poly.pdbx_strand_id
1 'polypeptide(L)' 'MDVEQTLDQLSEEITRTFHKDFIFLISPTLVQHFPARGWSNKQIEDELKKRLGDSLIFDTWHDHTIVYQKNDSRLALIP' A
#
# COMPACT_ATOMS: atom_id res chain seq x y z
N MET A 1 -7.61 -13.94 2.23
CA MET A 1 -6.39 -13.64 1.45
C MET A 1 -5.40 -13.11 2.45
N ASP A 2 -4.27 -13.78 2.60
CA ASP A 2 -3.19 -13.32 3.49
C ASP A 2 -2.38 -12.25 2.75
N VAL A 3 -2.68 -11.00 3.09
CA VAL A 3 -2.03 -9.81 2.51
C VAL A 3 -0.53 -9.84 2.82
N GLU A 4 -0.18 -10.26 4.03
CA GLU A 4 1.20 -10.42 4.50
C GLU A 4 1.96 -11.45 3.66
N GLN A 5 1.38 -12.62 3.35
CA GLN A 5 2.04 -13.62 2.50
C GLN A 5 2.25 -13.13 1.06
N THR A 6 1.35 -12.27 0.56
CA THR A 6 1.51 -11.67 -0.77
C THR A 6 2.67 -10.67 -0.79
N LEU A 7 2.81 -9.90 0.28
CA LEU A 7 3.89 -8.94 0.46
C LEU A 7 5.24 -9.63 0.72
N ASP A 8 5.24 -10.73 1.47
CA ASP A 8 6.44 -11.55 1.75
C ASP A 8 6.98 -12.26 0.50
N GLN A 9 6.09 -12.53 -0.47
CA GLN A 9 6.48 -13.05 -1.79
C GLN A 9 7.03 -11.98 -2.74
N LEU A 10 6.99 -10.70 -2.38
CA LEU A 10 7.61 -9.67 -3.20
C LEU A 10 9.12 -9.81 -3.17
N SER A 11 9.75 -9.74 -4.35
CA SER A 11 11.20 -9.75 -4.45
C SER A 11 11.83 -8.62 -3.63
N GLU A 12 12.98 -8.88 -3.02
CA GLU A 12 13.76 -7.89 -2.27
C GLU A 12 14.04 -6.59 -3.06
N GLU A 13 14.10 -6.66 -4.39
CA GLU A 13 14.26 -5.48 -5.25
C GLU A 13 13.08 -4.50 -5.14
N ILE A 14 11.86 -5.02 -4.97
CA ILE A 14 10.64 -4.22 -4.81
C ILE A 14 10.64 -3.58 -3.41
N THR A 15 10.97 -4.36 -2.38
CA THR A 15 11.01 -3.85 -1.00
C THR A 15 12.10 -2.80 -0.79
N ARG A 16 13.24 -2.93 -1.49
CA ARG A 16 14.32 -1.92 -1.48
C ARG A 16 13.96 -0.64 -2.24
N THR A 17 12.98 -0.69 -3.13
CA THR A 17 12.47 0.48 -3.86
C THR A 17 11.45 1.27 -3.04
N PHE A 18 10.96 0.71 -1.93
CA PHE A 18 10.05 1.42 -1.04
C PHE A 18 10.72 2.63 -0.41
N HIS A 19 10.19 3.80 -0.73
CA HIS A 19 10.72 5.08 -0.29
C HIS A 19 9.60 5.92 0.32
N LYS A 20 9.88 6.60 1.43
CA LYS A 20 8.91 7.37 2.24
C LYS A 20 8.19 8.50 1.49
N ASP A 21 8.74 8.89 0.35
CA ASP A 21 8.16 9.90 -0.54
C ASP A 21 7.10 9.32 -1.49
N PHE A 22 6.92 7.99 -1.52
CA PHE A 22 6.04 7.29 -2.45
C PHE A 22 5.12 6.34 -1.70
N ILE A 23 3.88 6.26 -2.19
CA ILE A 23 2.94 5.23 -1.79
C ILE A 23 2.86 4.20 -2.90
N PHE A 24 2.92 2.94 -2.52
CA PHE A 24 2.92 1.81 -3.44
C PHE A 24 1.54 1.18 -3.42
N LEU A 25 0.90 1.05 -4.58
CA LEU A 25 -0.35 0.34 -4.76
C LEU A 25 -0.06 -1.01 -5.39
N ILE A 26 -0.18 -2.07 -4.61
CA ILE A 26 0.18 -3.43 -4.97
C ILE A 26 -1.10 -4.19 -5.29
N SER A 27 -1.16 -4.74 -6.49
CA SER A 27 -2.25 -5.57 -6.99
C SER A 27 -1.67 -6.92 -7.43
N PRO A 28 -2.46 -8.01 -7.51
CA PRO A 28 -1.95 -9.32 -7.92
C PRO A 28 -1.32 -9.35 -9.31
N THR A 29 -1.65 -8.38 -10.17
CA THR A 29 -1.16 -8.28 -11.55
C THR A 29 -0.16 -7.16 -11.77
N LEU A 30 -0.06 -6.18 -10.87
CA LEU A 30 0.72 -4.97 -11.09
C LEU A 30 1.03 -4.24 -9.78
N VAL A 31 2.26 -3.75 -9.67
CA VAL A 31 2.68 -2.80 -8.64
C VAL A 31 2.75 -1.41 -9.26
N GLN A 32 1.95 -0.48 -8.74
CA GLN A 32 2.02 0.94 -9.07
C GLN A 32 2.61 1.71 -7.89
N HIS A 33 3.15 2.88 -8.15
CA HIS A 33 3.58 3.81 -7.10
C HIS A 33 3.27 5.23 -7.54
N PHE A 34 3.02 6.11 -6.58
CA PHE A 34 2.80 7.52 -6.84
C PHE A 34 3.47 8.39 -5.79
N PRO A 35 3.94 9.59 -6.18
CA PRO A 35 4.59 10.51 -5.26
C PRO A 35 3.57 11.03 -4.24
N ALA A 36 3.83 10.79 -2.97
CA ALA A 36 3.07 11.31 -1.83
C ALA A 36 3.96 12.18 -0.93
N ARG A 37 5.07 12.68 -1.47
CA ARG A 37 6.03 13.54 -0.77
C ARG A 37 5.36 14.78 -0.20
N GLY A 38 5.47 14.94 1.12
CA GLY A 38 4.89 16.06 1.84
C GLY A 38 3.36 16.00 1.98
N TRP A 39 2.74 14.88 1.63
CA TRP A 39 1.32 14.68 1.89
C TRP A 39 1.09 14.41 3.37
N SER A 40 0.00 14.98 3.90
CA SER A 40 -0.44 14.66 5.25
C SER A 40 -1.12 13.30 5.29
N ASN A 41 -1.14 12.62 6.44
CA ASN A 41 -1.84 11.35 6.63
C ASN A 41 -3.30 11.38 6.13
N LYS A 42 -3.99 12.52 6.29
CA LYS A 42 -5.33 12.74 5.73
C LYS A 42 -5.38 12.75 4.21
N GLN A 43 -4.41 13.37 3.53
CA GLN A 43 -4.37 13.40 2.06
C GLN A 43 -4.08 12.01 1.51
N ILE A 44 -3.19 11.29 2.17
CA ILE A 44 -2.89 9.89 1.87
C ILE A 44 -4.16 9.06 2.00
N GLU A 45 -4.85 9.14 3.14
CA GLU A 45 -6.10 8.41 3.36
C GLU A 45 -7.18 8.78 2.33
N ASP A 46 -7.35 10.06 1.98
CA ASP A 46 -8.35 10.52 1.01
C ASP A 46 -8.05 9.97 -0.41
N GLU A 47 -6.78 9.95 -0.82
CA GLU A 47 -6.35 9.36 -2.09
C GLU A 47 -6.52 7.84 -2.08
N LEU A 48 -6.17 7.18 -0.98
CA LEU A 48 -6.39 5.75 -0.81
C LEU A 48 -7.88 5.42 -0.88
N LYS A 49 -8.75 6.20 -0.25
CA LYS A 49 -10.21 6.02 -0.32
C LYS A 49 -10.73 6.18 -1.75
N LYS A 50 -10.18 7.11 -2.53
CA LYS A 50 -10.54 7.25 -3.95
C LYS A 50 -10.12 6.05 -4.81
N ARG A 51 -9.01 5.41 -4.49
CA ARG A 51 -8.44 4.31 -5.30
C ARG A 51 -8.91 2.92 -4.89
N LEU A 52 -8.98 2.69 -3.58
CA LEU A 52 -9.33 1.41 -2.93
C LEU A 52 -10.77 1.41 -2.40
N GLY A 53 -11.42 2.57 -2.24
CA GLY A 53 -12.79 2.70 -1.73
C GLY A 53 -12.88 3.10 -0.25
N ASP A 54 -14.10 3.31 0.25
CA ASP A 54 -14.33 3.82 1.61
C ASP A 54 -13.98 2.83 2.74
N SER A 55 -13.97 1.52 2.47
CA SER A 55 -13.75 0.48 3.49
C SER A 55 -12.28 0.05 3.57
N LEU A 56 -11.41 1.00 3.91
CA LEU A 56 -9.99 0.74 4.12
C LEU A 56 -9.75 0.10 5.49
N ILE A 57 -8.94 -0.95 5.48
CA ILE A 57 -8.37 -1.60 6.66
C ILE A 57 -6.90 -1.20 6.71
N PHE A 58 -6.49 -0.63 7.82
CA PHE A 58 -5.10 -0.27 8.09
C PHE A 58 -4.50 -1.37 8.94
N ASP A 59 -3.38 -1.90 8.48
CA ASP A 59 -2.61 -2.92 9.18
C ASP A 59 -1.11 -2.57 9.10
N THR A 60 -0.30 -3.25 9.90
CA THR A 60 1.14 -3.02 9.95
C THR A 60 1.85 -4.28 9.49
N TRP A 61 2.65 -4.14 8.44
CA TRP A 61 3.48 -5.23 7.92
C TRP A 61 4.95 -4.85 8.08
N HIS A 62 5.64 -5.55 8.97
CA HIS A 62 6.98 -5.19 9.46
C HIS A 62 7.05 -3.75 10.01
N ASP A 63 7.79 -2.86 9.33
CA ASP A 63 7.94 -1.43 9.68
C ASP A 63 7.07 -0.53 8.77
N HIS A 64 6.24 -1.13 7.91
CA HIS A 64 5.44 -0.44 6.91
C HIS A 64 3.95 -0.50 7.26
N THR A 65 3.24 0.59 7.00
CA THR A 65 1.79 0.61 7.13
C THR A 65 1.17 0.14 5.82
N ILE A 66 0.33 -0.88 5.88
CA ILE A 66 -0.41 -1.40 4.74
C ILE A 66 -1.88 -1.05 4.87
N VAL A 67 -2.51 -0.76 3.74
CA VAL A 67 -3.89 -0.32 3.67
C VAL A 67 -4.61 -1.10 2.59
N TYR A 68 -5.59 -1.92 2.93
CA TYR A 68 -6.26 -2.80 1.98
C TYR A 68 -7.76 -2.87 2.26
N GLN A 69 -8.54 -3.41 1.33
CA GLN A 69 -9.97 -3.64 1.52
C GLN A 69 -10.25 -5.14 1.56
N LYS A 70 -11.12 -5.59 2.47
CA LYS A 70 -11.38 -7.03 2.72
C LYS A 70 -11.84 -7.82 1.48
N ASN A 71 -12.47 -7.13 0.52
CA ASN A 71 -13.01 -7.71 -0.72
C ASN A 71 -12.21 -7.29 -1.97
N ASP A 72 -11.07 -6.62 -1.80
CA ASP A 72 -10.24 -6.16 -2.90
C ASP A 72 -8.86 -6.79 -2.81
N SER A 73 -8.33 -7.25 -3.94
CA SER A 73 -6.96 -7.79 -4.00
C SER A 73 -5.90 -6.69 -4.13
N ARG A 74 -6.31 -5.42 -4.14
CA ARG A 74 -5.42 -4.26 -4.10
C ARG A 74 -5.13 -3.89 -2.66
N LEU A 75 -3.87 -3.59 -2.41
CA LEU A 75 -3.39 -3.03 -1.15
C LEU A 75 -2.51 -1.81 -1.47
N ALA A 76 -2.42 -0.89 -0.53
CA ALA A 76 -1.43 0.17 -0.54
C ALA A 76 -0.40 -0.08 0.56
N LEU A 77 0.84 0.30 0.31
CA LEU A 77 1.94 0.23 1.24
C LEU A 77 2.53 1.62 1.39
N ILE A 78 2.65 2.03 2.65
CA ILE A 78 3.18 3.31 3.10
C ILE A 78 4.44 2.98 3.92
N PRO A 79 5.64 3.27 3.39
CA PRO A 79 6.89 2.97 4.06
C PRO A 79 7.37 4.03 5.07
#